data_AF-A0A6N8BAN1-F1
#
_entry.id   AF-A0A6N8BAN1-F1
#
_cell.length_a   1.000
_cell.length_b   1.000
_cell.length_c   1.000
_cell.angle_alpha   90.00
_cell.angle_beta   90.00
_cell.angle_gamma   90.00
#
_symmetry.space_group_name_H-M   'P 1'
#
loop_
_entity.id
_entity.type
_entity.pdbx_description
1 polymer ?
#
loop_
_entity_poly.entity_id
_entity_poly.type
_entity_poly.pdbx_seq_one_letter_code
_entity_poly.pdbx_strand_id
1 'polypeptide(L)'
;MLPITEHIHGTASVAAGWQIGILVIDGDSALLDSDSGEMVIDESDIVEVRNGQYWEQVSGDDFLKKTAEGWPLLAGMTVRVRHGNADMNDCEEECGQAGEAAVKLDEKVYVAVNDALEIPHRLTCIESDLRHQGYIIERGVAGSVIIKLNNGEVHYVPAGMCIKQIIFSYQRE
;
A
#
# COMPACT_ATOMS: atom_id res chain seq x y z
N MET A 1 -8.25 -16.53 15.32
CA MET A 1 -8.27 -15.27 16.08
C MET A 1 -6.82 -14.85 16.25
N LEU A 2 -6.33 -13.97 15.38
CA LEU A 2 -4.93 -13.54 15.40
C LEU A 2 -4.75 -12.37 16.40
N PRO A 3 -3.65 -12.31 17.17
CA PRO A 3 -3.35 -11.21 18.08
C PRO A 3 -3.34 -9.84 17.39
N ILE A 4 -3.74 -8.80 18.14
CA ILE A 4 -3.86 -7.39 17.70
C ILE A 4 -2.57 -6.85 17.04
N THR A 5 -1.41 -7.37 17.43
CA THR A 5 -0.11 -7.03 16.85
C THR A 5 -0.01 -7.40 15.37
N GLU A 6 -0.64 -8.50 14.93
CA GLU A 6 -0.63 -8.93 13.53
C GLU A 6 -1.51 -8.05 12.64
N HIS A 7 -2.61 -7.52 13.17
CA HIS A 7 -3.43 -6.55 12.43
C HIS A 7 -2.68 -5.25 12.12
N ILE A 8 -1.79 -4.79 13.02
CA ILE A 8 -1.02 -3.55 12.80
C ILE A 8 0.06 -3.75 11.71
N HIS A 9 0.75 -4.89 11.71
CA HIS A 9 1.75 -5.21 10.68
C HIS A 9 1.13 -5.51 9.31
N GLY A 10 -0.06 -6.12 9.30
CA GLY A 10 -0.85 -6.31 8.08
C GLY A 10 -1.24 -4.98 7.43
N THR A 11 -1.78 -4.07 8.23
CA THR A 11 -2.23 -2.75 7.76
C THR A 11 -1.07 -1.89 7.25
N ALA A 12 0.10 -1.92 7.90
CA ALA A 12 1.28 -1.17 7.49
C ALA A 12 1.91 -1.69 6.18
N SER A 13 1.87 -3.01 5.95
CA SER A 13 2.42 -3.60 4.73
C SER A 13 1.49 -3.36 3.54
N VAL A 14 0.17 -3.53 3.70
CA VAL A 14 -0.82 -3.19 2.67
C VAL A 14 -0.74 -1.71 2.29
N ALA A 15 -0.59 -0.82 3.27
CA ALA A 15 -0.42 0.62 3.01
C ALA A 15 0.88 0.97 2.27
N ALA A 16 1.89 0.11 2.31
CA ALA A 16 3.16 0.25 1.61
C ALA A 16 3.18 -0.51 0.25
N GLY A 17 2.02 -0.94 -0.22
CA GLY A 17 1.86 -1.64 -1.50
C GLY A 17 2.21 -3.13 -1.47
N TRP A 18 2.28 -3.73 -0.27
CA TRP A 18 2.55 -5.15 -0.12
C TRP A 18 1.27 -5.96 0.04
N GLN A 19 1.15 -7.04 -0.72
CA GLN A 19 0.14 -8.06 -0.49
C GLN A 19 0.69 -9.10 0.47
N ILE A 20 -0.09 -9.51 1.46
CA ILE A 20 0.32 -10.51 2.46
C ILE A 20 -0.52 -11.76 2.27
N GLY A 21 0.12 -12.91 2.36
CA GLY A 21 -0.53 -14.20 2.23
C GLY A 21 0.36 -15.35 2.70
N ILE A 22 -0.08 -16.56 2.43
CA ILE A 22 0.68 -17.79 2.64
C ILE A 22 1.37 -18.17 1.33
N LEU A 23 2.66 -18.48 1.41
CA LEU A 23 3.39 -18.99 0.25
C LEU A 23 3.00 -20.44 -0.01
N VAL A 24 2.39 -20.69 -1.16
CA VAL A 24 2.07 -22.00 -1.69
C VAL A 24 3.04 -22.29 -2.83
N ILE A 25 3.67 -23.46 -2.84
CA ILE A 25 4.59 -23.86 -3.91
C ILE A 25 3.95 -25.05 -4.62
N ASP A 26 3.57 -24.86 -5.88
CA ASP A 26 2.98 -25.89 -6.74
C ASP A 26 3.94 -26.18 -7.90
N GLY A 27 4.61 -27.34 -7.84
CA GLY A 27 5.65 -27.70 -8.80
C GLY A 27 6.86 -26.76 -8.76
N ASP A 28 7.05 -26.00 -9.83
CA ASP A 28 8.13 -25.01 -10.00
C ASP A 28 7.63 -23.56 -9.82
N SER A 29 6.35 -23.37 -9.48
CA SER A 29 5.73 -22.04 -9.33
C SER A 29 5.47 -21.68 -7.87
N ALA A 30 5.77 -20.44 -7.51
CA ALA A 30 5.43 -19.84 -6.23
C ALA A 30 4.12 -19.06 -6.35
N LEU A 31 3.19 -19.31 -5.43
CA LEU A 31 1.87 -18.70 -5.35
C LEU A 31 1.68 -18.04 -3.99
N LEU A 32 1.02 -16.89 -3.99
CA LEU A 32 0.54 -16.21 -2.80
C LEU A 32 -0.94 -16.53 -2.61
N ASP A 33 -1.27 -17.33 -1.60
CA ASP A 33 -2.65 -17.52 -1.16
C ASP A 33 -3.01 -16.41 -0.15
N SER A 34 -3.88 -15.48 -0.56
CA SER A 34 -4.29 -14.33 0.23
C SER A 34 -5.81 -14.25 0.37
N ASP A 35 -6.31 -13.44 1.29
CA ASP A 35 -7.76 -13.16 1.41
C ASP A 35 -8.38 -12.57 0.12
N SER A 36 -7.56 -12.04 -0.79
CA SER A 36 -7.99 -11.52 -2.10
C SER A 36 -8.01 -12.58 -3.22
N GLY A 37 -7.55 -13.80 -2.92
CA GLY A 37 -7.38 -14.90 -3.86
C GLY A 37 -5.92 -15.32 -4.02
N GLU A 38 -5.72 -16.33 -4.87
CA GLU A 38 -4.40 -16.87 -5.25
C GLU A 38 -3.76 -15.98 -6.32
N MET A 39 -2.51 -15.59 -6.11
CA MET A 39 -1.70 -14.81 -7.06
C MET A 39 -0.41 -15.56 -7.38
N VAL A 40 -0.01 -15.57 -8.64
CA VAL A 40 1.30 -16.09 -9.06
C VAL A 40 2.38 -15.07 -8.73
N ILE A 41 3.46 -15.52 -8.08
CA ILE A 41 4.63 -14.69 -7.77
C ILE A 41 5.61 -14.82 -8.93
N ASP A 42 5.97 -13.69 -9.53
CA ASP A 42 6.93 -13.64 -10.64
C ASP A 42 8.36 -13.39 -10.15
N GLU A 43 9.36 -13.61 -11.02
CA GLU A 43 10.77 -13.32 -10.74
C GLU A 43 11.05 -11.82 -10.61
N SER A 44 10.19 -10.96 -11.17
CA SER A 44 10.24 -9.51 -10.96
C SER A 44 9.77 -9.06 -9.57
N ASP A 45 9.10 -9.94 -8.82
CA ASP A 45 8.45 -9.56 -7.57
C ASP A 45 9.41 -9.53 -6.39
N ILE A 46 9.25 -8.50 -5.55
CA ILE A 46 9.96 -8.42 -4.29
C ILE A 46 9.16 -9.20 -3.27
N VAL A 47 9.75 -10.28 -2.76
CA VAL A 47 9.09 -11.13 -1.77
C VAL A 47 9.89 -11.15 -0.48
N GLU A 48 9.17 -11.03 0.63
CA GLU A 48 9.76 -11.16 1.96
C GLU A 48 9.00 -12.17 2.80
N VAL A 49 9.74 -13.06 3.46
CA VAL A 49 9.19 -14.10 4.33
C VAL A 49 9.24 -13.62 5.77
N ARG A 50 8.19 -13.94 6.53
CA ARG A 50 8.14 -13.65 7.96
C ARG A 50 8.97 -14.66 8.75
N ASN A 51 10.07 -14.18 9.34
CA ASN A 51 10.93 -14.96 10.23
C ASN A 51 10.81 -14.41 11.66
N GLY A 52 9.80 -14.90 12.40
CA GLY A 52 9.50 -14.44 13.75
C GLY A 52 8.96 -13.01 13.77
N GLN A 53 9.79 -12.05 14.22
CA GLN A 53 9.42 -10.62 14.35
C GLN A 53 9.91 -9.76 13.17
N TYR A 54 10.64 -10.33 12.23
CA TYR A 54 11.26 -9.60 11.12
C TYR A 54 10.80 -10.16 9.77
N TRP A 55 10.84 -9.31 8.75
CA TRP A 55 10.68 -9.69 7.35
C TRP A 55 12.05 -9.84 6.73
N GLU A 56 12.30 -10.99 6.11
CA GLU A 56 13.55 -11.29 5.43
C GLU A 56 13.27 -11.39 3.93
N GLN A 57 13.95 -10.57 3.14
CA GLN A 57 13.83 -10.63 1.69
C GLN A 57 14.42 -11.94 1.18
N VAL A 58 13.64 -12.65 0.38
CA VAL A 58 14.06 -13.89 -0.27
C VAL A 58 14.16 -13.66 -1.77
N SER A 59 15.18 -14.22 -2.39
CA SER A 59 15.33 -14.18 -3.84
C SER A 59 14.49 -15.27 -4.51
N GLY A 60 14.17 -15.12 -5.79
CA GLY A 60 13.46 -16.15 -6.58
C GLY A 60 14.10 -17.54 -6.45
N ASP A 61 15.43 -17.59 -6.41
CA ASP A 61 16.23 -18.81 -6.24
C ASP A 61 16.05 -19.49 -4.85
N ASP A 62 15.63 -18.73 -3.82
CA ASP A 62 15.41 -19.27 -2.47
C ASP A 62 14.10 -20.05 -2.36
N PHE A 63 13.10 -19.77 -3.21
CA PHE A 63 11.84 -20.52 -3.25
C PHE A 63 12.03 -21.97 -3.67
N LEU A 64 13.01 -22.23 -4.52
CA LEU A 64 13.32 -23.55 -5.07
C LEU A 64 14.22 -24.38 -4.14
N LYS A 65 14.72 -23.80 -3.04
CA LYS A 65 15.51 -24.55 -2.06
C LYS A 65 14.63 -25.58 -1.36
N LYS A 66 15.05 -26.84 -1.45
CA LYS A 66 14.37 -27.96 -0.79
C LYS A 66 15.13 -28.41 0.45
N THR A 67 14.41 -28.86 1.46
CA THR A 67 14.99 -29.57 2.60
C THR A 67 15.58 -30.91 2.13
N ALA A 68 16.38 -31.58 2.97
CA ALA A 68 16.95 -32.89 2.66
C ALA A 68 15.89 -33.96 2.33
N GLU A 69 14.64 -33.71 2.72
CA GLU A 69 13.47 -34.56 2.48
C GLU A 69 12.71 -34.20 1.18
N GLY A 70 13.17 -33.19 0.44
CA GLY A 70 12.59 -32.78 -0.84
C GLY A 70 11.46 -31.76 -0.75
N TRP A 71 11.13 -31.27 0.45
CA TRP A 71 10.07 -30.27 0.65
C TRP A 71 10.57 -28.85 0.39
N PRO A 72 9.77 -27.97 -0.23
CA PRO A 72 10.15 -26.57 -0.40
C PRO A 72 10.36 -25.91 0.97
N LEU A 73 11.50 -25.23 1.16
CA LEU A 73 11.95 -24.72 2.46
C LEU A 73 11.00 -23.66 3.04
N LEU A 74 10.34 -22.89 2.16
CA LEU A 74 9.53 -21.73 2.52
C LEU A 74 8.01 -21.98 2.35
N ALA A 75 7.61 -23.17 1.90
CA ALA A 75 6.20 -23.48 1.71
C ALA A 75 5.41 -23.39 3.04
N GLY A 76 4.24 -22.78 2.99
CA GLY A 76 3.38 -22.54 4.15
C GLY A 76 3.81 -21.37 5.04
N MET A 77 4.87 -20.65 4.70
CA MET A 77 5.29 -19.46 5.46
C MET A 77 4.45 -18.24 5.09
N THR A 78 4.24 -17.34 6.05
CA THR A 78 3.63 -16.04 5.79
C THR A 78 4.63 -15.18 5.01
N VAL A 79 4.21 -14.71 3.84
CA VAL A 79 5.02 -13.87 2.98
C VAL A 79 4.30 -12.57 2.65
N ARG A 80 5.08 -11.55 2.30
CA ARG A 80 4.58 -10.33 1.69
C ARG A 80 5.24 -10.12 0.35
N VAL A 81 4.44 -9.79 -0.65
CA VAL A 81 4.86 -9.62 -2.04
C VAL A 81 4.59 -8.18 -2.46
N ARG A 82 5.55 -7.57 -3.15
CA ARG A 82 5.39 -6.29 -3.82
C ARG A 82 5.85 -6.44 -5.26
N HIS A 83 4.94 -6.20 -6.20
CA HIS A 83 5.23 -6.29 -7.62
C HIS A 83 6.37 -5.32 -8.00
N GLY A 84 7.43 -5.84 -8.60
CA GLY A 84 8.51 -5.01 -9.14
C GLY A 84 8.07 -4.48 -10.50
N ASN A 85 7.64 -3.22 -10.56
CA ASN A 85 7.08 -2.59 -11.76
C ASN A 85 7.78 -2.96 -13.09
N ALA A 86 7.02 -3.55 -13.99
CA ALA A 86 7.12 -3.48 -15.46
C ALA A 86 5.69 -3.71 -15.99
N ASP A 87 5.07 -2.91 -16.86
CA ASP A 87 5.53 -1.83 -17.71
C ASP A 87 4.30 -1.09 -18.27
N MET A 88 4.54 0.06 -18.89
CA MET A 88 3.65 0.66 -19.90
C MET A 88 3.35 -0.30 -21.07
N ASN A 89 2.24 0.00 -21.76
CA ASN A 89 1.81 -0.42 -23.10
C ASN A 89 1.16 -1.81 -23.24
N ASP A 90 -0.17 -1.85 -23.13
CA ASP A 90 -1.06 -1.80 -24.31
C ASP A 90 -2.50 -2.03 -23.85
N CYS A 91 -3.31 -0.97 -23.86
CA CYS A 91 -4.78 -1.00 -23.95
C CYS A 91 -5.21 0.44 -24.24
N GLU A 92 -5.12 0.85 -25.51
CA GLU A 92 -5.81 2.03 -26.00
C GLU A 92 -7.32 1.78 -25.92
N GLU A 93 -7.99 2.39 -24.92
CA GLU A 93 -9.31 2.99 -25.14
C GLU A 93 -9.50 4.15 -24.15
N GLU A 94 -9.22 5.34 -24.68
CA GLU A 94 -9.58 6.69 -24.24
C GLU A 94 -9.81 6.94 -22.74
N CYS A 95 -8.76 7.42 -22.06
CA CYS A 95 -8.92 8.57 -21.17
C CYS A 95 -7.56 9.27 -21.02
N GLY A 96 -7.33 10.31 -21.83
CA GLY A 96 -6.10 11.08 -21.75
C GLY A 96 -6.00 11.80 -20.41
N GLN A 97 -4.83 11.70 -19.77
CA GLN A 97 -4.18 12.81 -19.07
C GLN A 97 -2.76 12.42 -18.72
N ALA A 98 -1.81 13.15 -19.31
CA ALA A 98 -0.40 13.11 -19.00
C ALA A 98 -0.18 13.21 -17.49
N GLY A 99 0.68 12.35 -16.94
CA GLY A 99 1.12 12.43 -15.56
C GLY A 99 1.91 13.71 -15.34
N GLU A 100 1.22 14.80 -15.00
CA GLU A 100 1.85 16.02 -14.50
C GLU A 100 2.60 15.66 -13.21
N ALA A 101 3.93 15.79 -13.22
CA ALA A 101 4.74 15.53 -12.04
C ALA A 101 4.32 16.48 -10.90
N ALA A 102 3.69 15.91 -9.86
CA ALA A 102 3.22 16.67 -8.71
C ALA A 102 4.41 17.04 -7.79
N VAL A 103 4.68 18.34 -7.65
CA VAL A 103 5.72 18.87 -6.76
C VAL A 103 5.10 19.25 -5.42
N LYS A 104 5.66 18.73 -4.32
CA LYS A 104 5.27 19.11 -2.96
C LYS A 104 5.67 20.56 -2.68
N LEU A 105 4.69 21.41 -2.37
CA LEU A 105 4.89 22.82 -2.07
C LEU A 105 4.98 23.11 -0.57
N ASP A 106 4.10 22.51 0.22
CA ASP A 106 3.99 22.81 1.66
C ASP A 106 3.54 21.58 2.46
N GLU A 107 3.97 21.52 3.72
CA GLU A 107 3.48 20.55 4.71
C GLU A 107 3.33 21.24 6.07
N LYS A 108 2.15 21.11 6.67
CA LYS A 108 1.88 21.63 8.01
C LYS A 108 0.96 20.71 8.81
N VAL A 109 1.03 20.82 10.12
CA VAL A 109 0.04 20.19 11.02
C VAL A 109 -1.29 20.94 10.85
N TYR A 110 -2.31 20.22 10.39
CA TYR A 110 -3.65 20.77 10.22
C TYR A 110 -4.41 20.75 11.54
N VAL A 111 -4.43 19.60 12.22
CA VAL A 111 -5.04 19.44 13.53
C VAL A 111 -4.26 18.46 14.37
N ALA A 112 -3.99 18.82 15.63
CA ALA A 112 -3.50 17.90 16.65
C ALA A 112 -4.71 17.18 17.27
N VAL A 113 -4.58 15.88 17.48
CA VAL A 113 -5.65 15.04 18.00
C VAL A 113 -5.15 14.41 19.30
N ASN A 114 -5.95 14.51 20.36
CA ASN A 114 -5.54 14.01 21.68
C ASN A 114 -5.53 12.47 21.73
N ASP A 115 -6.33 11.84 20.88
CA ASP A 115 -6.44 10.39 20.75
C ASP A 115 -6.30 10.00 19.27
N ALA A 116 -5.39 9.09 18.96
CA ALA A 116 -5.21 8.57 17.61
C ALA A 116 -6.46 7.87 17.07
N LEU A 117 -7.30 7.31 17.95
CA LEU A 117 -8.56 6.67 17.56
C LEU A 117 -9.60 7.67 17.04
N GLU A 118 -9.46 8.97 17.33
CA GLU A 118 -10.33 10.01 16.78
C GLU A 118 -9.94 10.41 15.36
N ILE A 119 -8.71 10.08 14.90
CA ILE A 119 -8.20 10.53 13.60
C ILE A 119 -9.09 10.08 12.43
N PRO A 120 -9.55 8.81 12.34
CA PRO A 120 -10.46 8.40 11.26
C PRO A 120 -11.77 9.19 11.26
N HIS A 121 -12.36 9.43 12.44
CA HIS A 121 -13.57 10.23 12.56
C HIS A 121 -13.33 11.67 12.11
N ARG A 122 -12.21 12.27 12.54
CA ARG A 122 -11.80 13.62 12.12
C ARG A 122 -11.58 13.73 10.61
N LEU A 123 -10.94 12.75 9.99
CA LEU A 123 -10.77 12.69 8.53
C LEU A 123 -12.12 12.60 7.81
N THR A 124 -13.08 11.83 8.34
CA THR A 124 -14.45 11.79 7.80
C THR A 124 -15.19 13.12 7.95
N CYS A 125 -15.02 13.84 9.07
CA CYS A 125 -15.56 15.20 9.20
C CYS A 125 -14.94 16.15 8.17
N ILE A 126 -13.60 16.11 8.00
CA ILE A 126 -12.89 16.93 7.01
C ILE A 126 -13.40 16.63 5.59
N GLU A 127 -13.53 15.36 5.22
CA GLU A 127 -14.11 14.97 3.93
C GLU A 127 -15.52 15.55 3.74
N SER A 128 -16.39 15.38 4.73
CA SER A 128 -17.78 15.87 4.66
C SER A 128 -17.83 17.39 4.49
N ASP A 129 -17.02 18.13 5.25
CA ASP A 129 -16.96 19.59 5.19
C ASP A 129 -16.46 20.09 3.84
N LEU A 130 -15.46 19.41 3.26
CA LEU A 130 -14.90 19.77 1.96
C LEU A 130 -15.85 19.41 0.80
N ARG A 131 -16.53 18.26 0.88
CA ARG A 131 -17.59 17.92 -0.09
C ARG A 131 -18.73 18.94 -0.04
N HIS A 132 -19.10 19.42 1.15
CA HIS A 132 -20.13 20.45 1.29
C HIS A 132 -19.70 21.80 0.68
N GLN A 133 -18.40 22.09 0.65
CA GLN A 133 -17.84 23.25 -0.05
C GLN A 133 -17.72 23.07 -1.57
N GLY A 134 -18.09 21.89 -2.10
CA GLY A 134 -18.08 21.60 -3.54
C GLY A 134 -16.76 21.07 -4.08
N TYR A 135 -15.82 20.67 -3.21
CA TYR A 135 -14.58 20.05 -3.65
C TYR A 135 -14.78 18.60 -4.07
N ILE A 136 -14.00 18.17 -5.07
CA ILE A 136 -13.89 16.76 -5.47
C ILE A 136 -12.89 16.09 -4.53
N ILE A 137 -13.37 15.08 -3.81
CA ILE A 137 -12.62 14.40 -2.76
C ILE A 137 -12.43 12.93 -3.12
N GLU A 138 -11.20 12.47 -2.98
CA GLU A 138 -10.82 11.06 -3.06
C GLU A 138 -10.31 10.57 -1.70
N ARG A 139 -10.51 9.28 -1.43
CA ARG A 139 -9.95 8.62 -0.25
C ARG A 139 -8.65 7.95 -0.63
N GLY A 140 -7.57 8.41 -0.02
CA GLY A 140 -6.26 7.79 -0.13
C GLY A 140 -6.05 6.70 0.91
N VAL A 141 -4.85 6.13 0.87
CA VAL A 141 -4.40 5.07 1.79
C VAL A 141 -4.46 5.57 3.24
N ALA A 142 -4.71 4.65 4.19
CA ALA A 142 -4.87 4.93 5.62
C ALA A 142 -5.99 5.93 5.97
N GLY A 143 -7.00 6.06 5.09
CA GLY A 143 -8.12 6.96 5.28
C GLY A 143 -7.79 8.42 5.03
N SER A 144 -6.66 8.71 4.39
CA SER A 144 -6.30 10.07 3.99
C SER A 144 -7.36 10.68 3.08
N VAL A 145 -7.50 12.00 3.16
CA VAL A 145 -8.47 12.77 2.36
C VAL A 145 -7.70 13.58 1.34
N ILE A 146 -7.98 13.35 0.06
CA ILE A 146 -7.28 14.01 -1.06
C ILE A 146 -8.27 14.93 -1.76
N ILE A 147 -7.94 16.20 -1.85
CA ILE A 147 -8.64 17.18 -2.68
C ILE A 147 -7.96 17.23 -4.05
N LYS A 148 -8.72 17.01 -5.12
CA LYS A 148 -8.27 17.24 -6.49
C LYS A 148 -8.57 18.68 -6.91
N LEU A 149 -7.54 19.42 -7.31
CA LEU A 149 -7.65 20.78 -7.84
C LEU A 149 -7.16 20.80 -9.29
N ASN A 150 -7.54 21.84 -10.03
CA ASN A 150 -7.15 21.98 -11.44
C ASN A 150 -5.65 22.14 -11.68
N ASN A 151 -4.88 22.49 -10.65
CA ASN A 151 -3.45 22.79 -10.70
C ASN A 151 -2.65 22.07 -9.61
N GLY A 152 -3.24 21.08 -8.93
CA GLY A 152 -2.58 20.37 -7.85
C GLY A 152 -3.53 19.58 -6.98
N GLU A 153 -3.04 19.21 -5.81
CA GLU A 153 -3.79 18.40 -4.85
C GLU A 153 -3.49 18.82 -3.42
N VAL A 154 -4.44 18.58 -2.52
CA VAL A 154 -4.25 18.79 -1.08
C VAL A 154 -4.57 17.50 -0.35
N HIS A 155 -3.61 16.99 0.41
CA HIS A 155 -3.71 15.72 1.11
C HIS A 155 -3.81 15.96 2.61
N TYR A 156 -4.79 15.36 3.26
CA TYR A 156 -4.90 15.29 4.71
C TYR A 156 -4.52 13.89 5.16
N VAL A 157 -3.35 13.76 5.77
CA VAL A 157 -2.71 12.48 6.08
C VAL A 157 -2.61 12.29 7.59
N PRO A 158 -3.01 11.13 8.14
CA PRO A 158 -2.77 10.80 9.53
C PRO A 158 -1.25 10.67 9.79
N ALA A 159 -0.75 11.34 10.83
CA ALA A 159 0.66 11.32 11.20
C ALA A 159 0.82 11.31 12.74
N GLY A 160 0.87 10.11 13.32
CA GLY A 160 0.94 9.94 14.77
C GLY A 160 -0.32 10.47 15.47
N MET A 161 -0.18 11.49 16.32
CA MET A 161 -1.27 12.13 17.06
C MET A 161 -1.78 13.42 16.37
N CYS A 162 -1.64 13.51 15.05
CA CYS A 162 -2.10 14.68 14.30
C CYS A 162 -2.52 14.30 12.87
N ILE A 163 -3.23 15.19 12.22
CA ILE A 163 -3.48 15.16 10.78
C ILE A 163 -2.62 16.26 10.16
N LYS A 164 -1.80 15.89 9.19
CA LYS A 164 -1.01 16.83 8.40
C LYS A 164 -1.75 17.19 7.12
N GLN A 165 -1.63 18.44 6.71
CA GLN A 165 -2.03 18.91 5.39
C GLN A 165 -0.77 19.04 4.54
N ILE A 166 -0.78 18.42 3.37
CA ILE A 166 0.30 18.47 2.39
C ILE A 166 -0.27 19.05 1.09
N ILE A 167 0.40 20.04 0.53
CA ILE A 167 -0.03 20.71 -0.71
C ILE A 167 0.92 20.31 -1.83
N PHE A 168 0.34 19.86 -2.94
CA PHE A 168 1.04 19.54 -4.17
C PHE A 168 0.57 20.46 -5.29
N SER A 169 1.46 20.82 -6.20
CA SER A 169 1.13 21.46 -7.47
C SER A 169 1.58 20.62 -8.64
N TYR A 170 0.76 20.57 -9.68
CA TYR A 170 1.16 19.99 -10.95
C TYR A 170 2.07 20.98 -11.69
N GLN A 171 3.27 20.53 -12.07
CA GLN A 171 4.08 21.30 -13.02
C GLN A 171 3.63 20.93 -14.43
N ARG A 172 3.09 21.93 -15.15
CA ARG A 172 2.94 21.84 -16.59
C ARG A 172 4.30 22.12 -17.21
N GLU A 173 4.86 21.12 -17.88
CA GLU A 173 5.99 21.29 -18.80
C GLU A 173 5.62 22.23 -19.97
#